data_AF-A0A9N9JH96-F1
#
_entry.id   AF-A0A9N9JH96-F1
#
_cell.length_a   1.000
_cell.length_b   1.000
_cell.length_c   1.000
_cell.angle_alpha   90.00
_cell.angle_beta   90.00
_cell.angle_gamma   90.00
#
_symmetry.space_group_name_H-M   'P 1'
#
loop_
_entity.id
_entity.type
_entity.pdbx_description
1 polymer ?
#
loop_
_entity_poly.entity_id
_entity_poly.type
_entity_poly.pdbx_seq_one_letter_code
_entity_poly.pdbx_strand_id
1 'polypeptide(L)'
;MRAYYYDNEDTDPREPHEKLPLSPVTPQELANFGVLYWQLGDDYLGEIDKICKERSYKNRDEINCSREGLGDAYESKIKTFFEEHLHEDEEIRFVIDGSGYFDVRDGADRWIRIAVSKGDLLVL
;
A
#
# COMPACT_ATOMS: atom_id res chain seq x y z
N MET A 1 3.20 -8.56 -4.53
CA MET A 1 3.55 -7.98 -3.21
C MET A 1 4.42 -8.87 -2.31
N ARG A 2 5.15 -8.29 -1.35
CA ARG A 2 5.75 -8.97 -0.18
C ARG A 2 5.33 -8.23 1.09
N ALA A 3 4.97 -8.93 2.17
CA ALA A 3 4.72 -8.30 3.47
C ALA A 3 5.50 -8.97 4.59
N TYR A 4 5.92 -8.19 5.59
CA TYR A 4 6.76 -8.65 6.70
C TYR A 4 6.72 -7.68 7.88
N TYR A 5 7.08 -8.14 9.08
CA TYR A 5 7.22 -7.26 10.23
C TYR A 5 8.42 -6.32 10.07
N TYR A 6 8.17 -5.04 10.32
CA TYR A 6 9.15 -3.96 10.26
C TYR A 6 10.17 -4.07 11.42
N ASP A 7 11.42 -3.68 11.17
CA ASP A 7 12.49 -3.74 12.19
C ASP A 7 12.41 -2.63 13.26
N ASN A 8 11.76 -1.50 12.94
CA ASN A 8 11.63 -0.30 13.78
C ASN A 8 12.95 0.47 14.01
N GLU A 9 13.92 0.29 13.13
CA GLU A 9 15.13 1.11 13.15
C GLU A 9 14.83 2.53 12.65
N ASP A 10 15.40 3.55 13.30
CA ASP A 10 15.23 4.96 12.92
C ASP A 10 16.25 5.37 11.84
N THR A 11 16.18 4.66 10.71
CA THR A 11 16.99 4.91 9.51
C THR A 11 16.13 5.41 8.35
N ASP A 12 16.68 5.49 7.13
CA ASP A 12 15.90 5.97 5.97
C ASP A 12 14.64 5.09 5.79
N PRO A 13 13.43 5.65 5.95
CA PRO A 13 12.19 4.87 5.94
C PRO A 13 11.89 4.23 4.58
N ARG A 14 12.63 4.60 3.53
CA ARG A 14 12.54 4.02 2.18
C ARG A 14 13.29 2.69 2.04
N GLU A 15 14.13 2.33 3.00
CA GLU A 15 14.83 1.04 2.99
C GLU A 15 13.84 -0.11 3.25
N PRO A 16 14.19 -1.37 2.97
CA PRO A 16 13.26 -2.48 3.21
C PRO A 16 12.86 -2.68 4.68
N HIS A 17 13.76 -2.42 5.64
CA HIS A 17 13.49 -2.59 7.08
C HIS A 17 12.93 -3.97 7.47
N GLU A 18 13.52 -5.03 6.89
CA GLU A 18 13.16 -6.41 7.19
C GLU A 18 13.75 -6.84 8.55
N LYS A 19 12.89 -7.14 9.52
CA LYS A 19 13.34 -7.71 10.81
C LYS A 19 14.04 -9.05 10.61
N LEU A 20 15.16 -9.27 11.30
CA LEU A 20 15.87 -10.56 11.34
C LEU A 20 15.67 -11.28 12.69
N PRO A 21 15.35 -12.59 12.71
CA PRO A 21 15.06 -13.44 11.55
C PRO A 21 13.78 -13.00 10.81
N LEU A 22 13.74 -13.25 9.50
CA LEU A 22 12.64 -12.82 8.62
C LEU A 22 11.30 -13.31 9.18
N SER A 23 10.36 -12.38 9.29
CA SER A 23 9.00 -12.64 9.79
C SER A 23 7.99 -12.23 8.71
N PRO A 24 7.77 -13.07 7.68
CA PRO A 24 6.86 -12.74 6.58
C PRO A 24 5.40 -12.76 7.05
N VAL A 25 4.56 -11.99 6.35
CA VAL A 25 3.11 -11.95 6.53
C VAL A 25 2.45 -12.25 5.19
N THR A 26 1.50 -13.17 5.19
CA THR A 26 0.76 -13.60 4.00
C THR A 26 -0.44 -12.67 3.73
N PRO A 27 -0.95 -12.60 2.48
CA PRO A 27 -2.19 -11.87 2.19
C PRO A 27 -3.39 -12.36 3.02
N GLN A 28 -3.44 -13.65 3.35
CA GLN A 28 -4.50 -14.21 4.18
C GLN A 28 -4.42 -13.73 5.64
N GLU A 29 -3.21 -13.52 6.17
CA GLU A 29 -3.01 -12.91 7.49
C GLU A 29 -3.35 -11.42 7.46
N LEU A 30 -2.95 -10.69 6.42
CA LEU A 30 -3.33 -9.30 6.20
C LEU A 30 -4.85 -9.10 6.18
N ALA A 31 -5.58 -10.02 5.55
CA ALA A 31 -7.05 -10.00 5.50
C ALA A 31 -7.70 -10.10 6.89
N ASN A 32 -7.05 -10.71 7.88
CA ASN A 32 -7.54 -10.73 9.27
C ASN A 32 -7.50 -9.34 9.93
N PHE A 33 -6.72 -8.41 9.36
CA PHE A 33 -6.61 -7.02 9.80
C PHE A 33 -7.40 -6.05 8.91
N GLY A 34 -8.21 -6.55 7.98
CA GLY A 34 -9.00 -5.74 7.06
C GLY A 34 -8.28 -5.37 5.76
N VAL A 35 -6.99 -5.72 5.61
CA VAL A 35 -6.21 -5.40 4.42
C VAL A 35 -6.45 -6.44 3.33
N LEU A 36 -7.04 -6.00 2.21
CA LEU A 36 -7.37 -6.87 1.08
C LEU A 36 -6.41 -6.66 -0.09
N TYR A 37 -6.17 -7.72 -0.85
CA TYR A 37 -5.21 -7.73 -1.94
C TYR A 37 -5.70 -8.47 -3.18
N TRP A 38 -5.35 -7.92 -4.34
CA TRP A 38 -5.48 -8.57 -5.64
C TRP A 38 -4.21 -8.33 -6.46
N GLN A 39 -3.74 -9.36 -7.16
CA GLN A 39 -2.77 -9.22 -8.24
C GLN A 39 -3.53 -9.14 -9.57
N LEU A 40 -3.45 -8.00 -10.25
CA LEU A 40 -4.12 -7.79 -11.54
C LEU A 40 -3.15 -8.01 -12.69
N GLY A 41 -3.69 -8.45 -13.83
CA GLY A 41 -2.95 -8.74 -15.05
C GLY A 41 -2.95 -7.59 -16.07
N ASP A 42 -2.76 -7.94 -17.33
CA ASP A 42 -2.72 -6.96 -18.43
C ASP A 42 -4.07 -6.26 -18.67
N ASP A 43 -5.19 -6.96 -18.39
CA ASP A 43 -6.56 -6.41 -18.43
C ASP A 43 -6.98 -5.83 -17.07
N TYR A 44 -6.05 -5.18 -16.36
CA TYR A 44 -6.30 -4.65 -15.01
C TYR A 44 -7.52 -3.72 -14.96
N LEU A 45 -7.83 -2.99 -16.04
CA LEU A 45 -9.01 -2.11 -16.08
C LEU A 45 -10.31 -2.91 -15.95
N GLY A 46 -10.44 -4.01 -16.69
CA GLY A 46 -11.61 -4.89 -16.61
C GLY A 46 -11.73 -5.58 -15.25
N GLU A 47 -10.60 -5.89 -14.61
CA GLU A 47 -10.57 -6.46 -13.26
C GLU A 47 -10.92 -5.42 -12.18
N ILE A 48 -10.37 -4.21 -12.26
CA ILE A 48 -10.74 -3.07 -11.40
C ILE A 48 -12.22 -2.77 -11.51
N ASP A 49 -12.78 -2.73 -12.71
CA ASP A 49 -14.20 -2.44 -12.91
C ASP A 49 -15.11 -3.49 -12.22
N LYS A 50 -14.70 -4.76 -12.17
CA LYS A 50 -15.41 -5.80 -11.41
C LYS A 50 -15.34 -5.55 -9.91
N ILE A 51 -14.15 -5.25 -9.39
CA ILE A 51 -13.93 -4.96 -7.96
C ILE A 51 -14.74 -3.72 -7.55
N CYS A 52 -14.67 -2.64 -8.34
CA CYS A 52 -15.44 -1.42 -8.12
C CYS A 52 -16.94 -1.68 -8.10
N LYS A 53 -17.44 -2.55 -9.00
CA LYS A 53 -18.87 -2.92 -9.02
C LYS A 53 -19.28 -3.72 -7.78
N GLU A 54 -18.46 -4.69 -7.37
CA GLU A 54 -18.71 -5.52 -6.19
C GLU A 54 -18.70 -4.70 -4.90
N ARG A 55 -17.74 -3.78 -4.78
CA ARG A 55 -17.52 -2.96 -3.58
C ARG A 55 -18.16 -1.57 -3.64
N SER A 56 -18.90 -1.29 -4.71
CA SER A 56 -19.58 0.01 -4.93
C SER A 56 -18.65 1.23 -4.96
N TYR A 57 -17.42 1.07 -5.44
CA TYR A 57 -16.50 2.18 -5.67
C TYR A 57 -16.94 2.98 -6.90
N LYS A 58 -17.15 4.29 -6.71
CA LYS A 58 -17.76 5.16 -7.74
C LYS A 58 -16.78 6.09 -8.43
N ASN A 59 -15.64 6.35 -7.78
CA ASN A 59 -14.67 7.34 -8.22
C ASN A 59 -13.30 6.68 -8.33
N ARG A 60 -12.53 7.12 -9.32
CA ARG A 60 -11.11 6.80 -9.47
C ARG A 60 -10.40 7.96 -10.14
N ASP A 61 -9.15 8.15 -9.77
CA ASP A 61 -8.21 9.05 -10.41
C ASP A 61 -6.84 8.36 -10.51
N GLU A 62 -5.86 9.08 -11.06
CA GLU A 62 -4.48 8.63 -11.16
C GLU A 62 -3.58 9.68 -10.55
N ILE A 63 -2.59 9.23 -9.77
CA ILE A 63 -1.58 10.08 -9.16
C ILE A 63 -0.19 9.53 -9.49
N ASN A 64 0.72 10.42 -9.90
CA ASN A 64 2.12 10.11 -10.11
C ASN A 64 2.94 10.70 -8.96
N CYS A 65 3.32 9.87 -8.00
CA CYS A 65 4.08 10.25 -6.80
C CYS A 65 5.58 10.44 -7.07
N SER A 66 5.93 11.28 -8.04
CA SER A 66 7.31 11.67 -8.36
C SER A 66 7.50 13.19 -8.21
N ARG A 67 8.76 13.65 -8.19
CA ARG A 67 9.07 15.08 -8.18
C ARG A 67 8.47 15.81 -9.38
N GLU A 68 8.43 15.15 -10.54
CA GLU A 68 7.85 15.68 -11.77
C GLU A 68 6.31 15.68 -11.69
N GLY A 69 5.71 14.59 -11.20
CA GLY A 69 4.26 14.46 -11.10
C GLY A 69 3.61 15.38 -10.04
N LEU A 70 4.28 15.62 -8.92
CA LEU A 70 3.77 16.43 -7.81
C LEU A 70 4.32 17.86 -7.76
N GLY A 71 5.40 18.16 -8.51
CA GLY A 71 6.05 19.46 -8.53
C GLY A 71 6.42 19.98 -7.14
N ASP A 72 6.10 21.24 -6.86
CA ASP A 72 6.39 21.91 -5.58
C ASP A 72 5.72 21.24 -4.38
N ALA A 73 4.65 20.46 -4.59
CA ALA A 73 3.95 19.75 -3.52
C ALA A 73 4.63 18.43 -3.12
N TYR A 74 5.66 17.97 -3.84
CA TYR A 74 6.25 16.65 -3.62
C TYR A 74 6.71 16.44 -2.17
N GLU A 75 7.55 17.34 -1.64
CA GLU A 75 8.14 17.15 -0.30
C GLU A 75 7.09 17.16 0.82
N SER A 76 6.09 18.04 0.72
CA SER A 76 5.02 18.10 1.72
C SER A 76 4.10 16.88 1.64
N LYS A 77 3.74 16.43 0.43
CA LYS A 77 2.85 15.28 0.22
C LYS A 77 3.48 13.97 0.69
N ILE A 78 4.74 13.71 0.33
CA ILE A 78 5.43 12.48 0.74
C ILE A 78 5.54 12.41 2.27
N LYS A 79 5.77 13.53 2.94
CA LYS A 79 5.78 13.57 4.41
C LYS A 79 4.40 13.23 4.98
N THR A 80 3.34 13.84 4.47
CA THR A 80 1.96 13.55 4.92
C THR A 80 1.55 12.10 4.67
N PHE A 81 1.97 11.49 3.56
CA PHE A 81 1.69 10.07 3.29
C PHE A 81 2.39 9.13 4.27
N PHE A 82 3.55 9.52 4.81
CA PHE A 82 4.33 8.68 5.71
C PHE A 82 3.96 8.85 7.19
N GLU A 83 3.48 10.03 7.60
CA GLU A 83 2.98 10.23 8.97
C GLU A 83 1.85 9.23 9.25
N GLU A 84 1.90 8.49 10.37
CA GLU A 84 0.84 7.54 10.73
C GLU A 84 -0.53 8.23 10.80
N HIS A 85 -1.51 7.72 10.04
CA HIS A 85 -2.85 8.30 9.95
C HIS A 85 -3.90 7.23 9.66
N LEU A 86 -5.17 7.63 9.69
CA LEU A 86 -6.32 6.81 9.34
C LEU A 86 -7.31 7.60 8.49
N HIS A 87 -8.15 6.87 7.76
CA HIS A 87 -9.29 7.40 7.03
C HIS A 87 -10.58 6.80 7.56
N GLU A 88 -11.68 7.55 7.48
CA GLU A 88 -13.03 7.02 7.80
C GLU A 88 -13.55 6.10 6.69
N ASP A 89 -13.04 6.27 5.48
CA ASP A 89 -13.33 5.48 4.28
C ASP A 89 -12.13 4.60 3.91
N GLU A 90 -12.37 3.56 3.10
CA GLU A 90 -11.32 2.67 2.60
C GLU A 90 -10.28 3.41 1.74
N GLU A 91 -9.00 3.10 1.96
CA GLU A 91 -7.93 3.53 1.08
C GLU A 91 -7.64 2.46 0.02
N ILE A 92 -8.03 2.73 -1.23
CA ILE A 92 -7.86 1.81 -2.35
C ILE A 92 -6.76 2.32 -3.27
N ARG A 93 -5.75 1.48 -3.54
CA ARG A 93 -4.61 1.82 -4.40
C ARG A 93 -4.26 0.69 -5.33
N PHE A 94 -4.21 0.97 -6.62
CA PHE A 94 -3.68 0.08 -7.65
C PHE A 94 -2.38 0.65 -8.22
N VAL A 95 -1.31 -0.15 -8.24
CA VAL A 95 -0.01 0.28 -8.75
C VAL A 95 0.06 0.04 -10.26
N ILE A 96 -0.05 1.12 -11.04
CA ILE A 96 0.07 1.09 -12.51
C ILE A 96 1.53 0.92 -12.94
N ASP A 97 2.45 1.61 -12.26
CA ASP A 97 3.89 1.54 -12.48
C ASP A 97 4.65 1.90 -11.20
N GLY A 98 5.94 1.55 -11.15
CA GLY A 98 6.80 1.80 -10.01
C GLY A 98 6.55 0.84 -8.84
N SER A 99 6.86 1.31 -7.63
CA SER A 99 6.76 0.54 -6.38
C SER A 99 6.70 1.48 -5.17
N GLY A 100 6.31 0.93 -4.02
CA GLY A 100 6.27 1.64 -2.75
C GLY A 100 6.01 0.72 -1.57
N TYR A 101 5.87 1.31 -0.40
CA TYR A 101 5.51 0.60 0.84
C TYR A 101 4.22 1.17 1.40
N PHE A 102 3.35 0.28 1.87
CA PHE A 102 2.26 0.60 2.78
C PHE A 102 2.58 -0.08 4.12
N ASP A 103 2.67 0.71 5.18
CA ASP A 103 2.90 0.18 6.52
C ASP A 103 1.59 0.21 7.30
N VAL A 104 1.22 -0.92 7.89
CA VAL A 104 -0.04 -1.08 8.64
C VAL A 104 0.22 -1.67 10.02
N ARG A 105 -0.68 -1.41 10.96
CA ARG A 105 -0.65 -2.02 12.31
C ARG A 105 -1.38 -3.35 12.32
N ASP A 106 -0.80 -4.34 12.98
CA ASP A 106 -1.52 -5.56 13.33
C ASP A 106 -2.35 -5.41 14.62
N GLY A 107 -3.06 -6.47 15.02
CA GLY A 107 -3.87 -6.48 16.25
C GLY A 107 -3.08 -6.36 17.57
N ALA A 108 -1.74 -6.37 17.51
CA ALA A 108 -0.84 -6.18 18.66
C ALA A 108 -0.04 -4.87 18.54
N ASP A 109 -0.49 -3.94 17.69
CA ASP A 109 0.13 -2.63 17.44
C ASP A 109 1.56 -2.72 16.90
N ARG A 110 1.86 -3.74 16.10
CA ARG A 110 3.16 -3.93 15.44
C ARG A 110 3.07 -3.52 13.98
N TRP A 111 4.11 -2.85 13.48
CA TRP A 111 4.23 -2.49 12.07
C TRP A 111 4.47 -3.70 11.18
N ILE A 112 3.62 -3.84 10.15
CA ILE A 112 3.80 -4.72 9.01
C ILE A 112 4.03 -3.84 7.79
N ARG A 113 5.17 -4.03 7.12
CA ARG A 113 5.49 -3.37 5.86
C ARG A 113 5.01 -4.22 4.69
N ILE A 114 4.28 -3.60 3.77
CA ILE A 114 3.75 -4.20 2.55
C ILE A 114 4.44 -3.56 1.35
N ALA A 115 5.39 -4.28 0.77
CA ALA A 115 6.05 -3.90 -0.48
C ALA A 115 5.13 -4.19 -1.66
N VAL A 116 4.73 -3.13 -2.36
CA VAL A 116 3.88 -3.19 -3.56
C VAL A 116 4.66 -2.77 -4.80
N SER A 117 4.31 -3.36 -5.93
CA SER A 117 4.81 -3.02 -7.25
C SER A 117 3.71 -3.13 -8.30
N LYS A 118 4.03 -2.80 -9.55
CA LYS A 118 3.10 -2.87 -10.68
C LYS A 118 2.21 -4.13 -10.66
N GLY A 119 0.90 -3.92 -10.76
CA GLY A 119 -0.12 -4.97 -10.76
C GLY A 119 -0.69 -5.28 -9.37
N ASP A 120 -0.10 -4.79 -8.29
CA ASP A 120 -0.65 -4.95 -6.94
C ASP A 120 -1.81 -3.95 -6.73
N LEU A 121 -2.98 -4.45 -6.32
CA LEU A 121 -4.10 -3.66 -5.78
C LEU A 121 -4.25 -3.94 -4.29
N LEU A 122 -4.25 -2.88 -3.48
CA LEU A 122 -4.43 -2.93 -2.03
C LEU A 122 -5.69 -2.15 -1.63
N VAL A 123 -6.40 -2.66 -0.63
CA VAL A 123 -7.47 -1.94 0.08
C VAL A 123 -7.13 -1.98 1.57
N LEU A 124 -7.05 -0.80 2.18
CA LEU A 124 -6.84 -0.58 3.62
C LEU A 124 -8.12 -0.08 4.28
#